data_AF-A0A954J988-F1
#
_entry.id   AF-A0A954J988-F1
#
_cell.length_a   1.000
_cell.length_b   1.000
_cell.length_c   1.000
_cell.angle_alpha   90.00
_cell.angle_beta   90.00
_cell.angle_gamma   90.00
#
_symmetry.space_group_name_H-M   'P 1'
#
loop_
_entity.id
_entity.type
_entity.pdbx_description
1 polymer ?
#
loop_
_entity_poly.entity_id
_entity_poly.type
_entity_poly.pdbx_seq_one_letter_code
_entity_poly.pdbx_strand_id
1 'polypeptide(L)'
;MKSLGACVVLLGLAILVFAGMAYFELHAAAKSETAPSADSMPLTKIVGPEFFAPGNSGTKPAELARKTFNRIYTIAGGGVVSAILGVLIIAVPQSRRKNNSAPR
;
A
#
# COMPACT_ATOMS: atom_id res chain seq x y z
N MET A 1 7.50 21.72 8.64
CA MET A 1 6.70 20.48 8.86
C MET A 1 5.53 20.33 7.90
N LYS A 2 4.91 21.40 7.39
CA LYS A 2 3.83 21.28 6.38
C LYS A 2 4.26 20.58 5.08
N SER A 3 5.47 20.85 4.59
CA SER A 3 6.06 20.14 3.43
C SER A 3 6.22 18.64 3.69
N LEU A 4 6.70 18.27 4.87
CA LEU A 4 6.79 16.87 5.30
C LEU A 4 5.41 16.20 5.33
N GLY A 5 4.40 16.87 5.90
CA GLY A 5 3.02 16.38 5.89
C GLY A 5 2.48 16.14 4.48
N ALA A 6 2.73 17.06 3.54
CA ALA A 6 2.34 16.90 2.14
C ALA A 6 3.02 15.70 1.48
N CYS A 7 4.32 15.48 1.71
CA CYS A 7 5.03 14.29 1.24
C CYS A 7 4.41 13.00 1.78
N VAL A 8 4.03 12.97 3.06
CA VAL A 8 3.41 11.80 3.70
C VAL A 8 2.02 11.53 3.12
N VAL A 9 1.22 12.56 2.83
CA VAL A 9 -0.06 12.40 2.13
C VAL A 9 0.14 11.79 0.74
N LEU A 10 1.06 12.34 -0.05
CA LEU A 10 1.34 11.84 -1.40
C LEU A 10 1.83 10.40 -1.39
N LEU A 11 2.68 10.04 -0.43
CA LEU A 11 3.15 8.67 -0.24
C LEU A 11 2.00 7.72 0.13
N GLY A 12 1.11 8.12 1.05
CA GLY A 12 -0.09 7.35 1.39
C GLY A 12 -1.00 7.12 0.19
N LEU A 13 -1.22 8.15 -0.64
CA LEU A 13 -2.00 8.04 -1.87
C LEU A 13 -1.33 7.13 -2.90
N ALA A 14 0.00 7.22 -3.08
CA ALA A 14 0.73 6.35 -3.99
C ALA A 14 0.63 4.87 -3.58
N ILE A 15 0.70 4.59 -2.27
CA ILE A 15 0.51 3.24 -1.72
C ILE A 15 -0.91 2.73 -1.99
N LEU A 16 -1.93 3.58 -1.87
CA LEU A 16 -3.31 3.23 -2.19
C LEU A 16 -3.51 2.91 -3.66
N VAL A 17 -2.93 3.71 -4.56
CA VAL A 17 -2.96 3.44 -6.01
C VAL A 17 -2.29 2.11 -6.30
N PHE A 18 -1.10 1.86 -5.73
CA PHE A 18 -0.39 0.58 -5.89
C PHE A 18 -1.23 -0.61 -5.42
N ALA A 19 -1.81 -0.53 -4.22
CA ALA A 19 -2.65 -1.59 -3.68
C ALA A 19 -3.92 -1.81 -4.51
N GLY A 20 -4.55 -0.73 -4.99
CA GLY A 20 -5.70 -0.81 -5.90
C GLY A 20 -5.35 -1.51 -7.21
N MET A 21 -4.22 -1.16 -7.83
CA MET A 21 -3.77 -1.80 -9.07
C MET A 21 -3.42 -3.29 -8.86
N ALA A 22 -2.77 -3.64 -7.76
CA ALA A 22 -2.52 -5.05 -7.40
C ALA A 22 -3.82 -5.83 -7.16
N TYR A 23 -4.82 -5.20 -6.55
CA TYR A 23 -6.15 -5.80 -6.40
C TYR A 23 -6.83 -6.02 -7.76
N PHE A 24 -6.74 -5.04 -8.66
CA PHE A 24 -7.30 -5.18 -10.01
C PHE A 24 -6.66 -6.33 -10.79
N GLU A 25 -5.33 -6.49 -10.74
CA GLU A 25 -4.66 -7.64 -11.34
C GLU A 25 -5.20 -8.97 -10.77
N LEU A 26 -5.26 -9.09 -9.45
CA LEU A 26 -5.73 -10.31 -8.79
C LEU A 26 -7.20 -10.61 -9.11
N HIS A 27 -8.04 -9.59 -9.20
CA HIS A 27 -9.46 -9.74 -9.54
C HIS A 27 -9.68 -10.06 -11.03
N ALA A 28 -8.87 -9.49 -11.93
CA ALA A 28 -8.90 -9.82 -13.34
C ALA A 28 -8.45 -11.28 -13.57
N ALA A 29 -7.41 -11.71 -12.86
CA ALA A 29 -6.93 -13.07 -12.87
C ALA A 29 -7.98 -14.09 -12.40
N ALA A 30 -8.78 -13.75 -11.38
CA ALA A 30 -9.87 -14.60 -10.90
C ALA A 30 -11.02 -14.75 -11.92
N LYS A 31 -11.12 -13.85 -12.91
CA LYS A 31 -12.14 -13.87 -13.96
C LYS A 31 -11.63 -14.41 -15.30
N SER A 32 -10.33 -14.64 -15.42
CA SER A 32 -9.71 -15.13 -16.65
C SER A 32 -10.02 -16.61 -16.86
N GLU A 33 -10.36 -16.99 -18.10
CA GLU A 33 -10.47 -18.39 -18.51
C GLU A 33 -9.09 -19.08 -18.60
N THR A 34 -8.03 -18.29 -18.76
CA THR A 34 -6.65 -18.78 -18.82
C THR A 34 -5.95 -18.57 -17.49
N ALA A 35 -5.16 -19.57 -17.08
CA ALA A 35 -4.34 -19.48 -15.88
C ALA A 35 -3.35 -18.30 -16.03
N PRO A 36 -3.37 -17.33 -15.12
CA PRO A 36 -2.50 -16.18 -15.20
C PRO A 36 -1.03 -16.57 -14.95
N SER A 37 -0.11 -15.91 -15.64
CA SER A 37 1.33 -16.09 -15.46
C SER A 37 1.93 -14.96 -14.61
N ALA A 38 3.09 -15.23 -14.00
CA ALA A 38 3.81 -14.23 -13.19
C ALA A 38 4.16 -12.96 -13.98
N ASP A 39 4.38 -13.10 -15.29
CA ASP A 39 4.74 -11.98 -16.17
C ASP A 39 3.51 -11.14 -16.55
N SER A 40 2.31 -11.73 -16.54
CA SER A 40 1.04 -11.02 -16.72
C SER A 40 0.51 -10.33 -15.46
N MET A 41 1.12 -10.59 -14.29
CA MET A 41 0.68 -10.05 -12.99
C MET A 41 1.86 -9.48 -12.17
N PRO A 42 2.55 -8.45 -12.68
CA PRO A 42 3.77 -7.93 -12.07
C PRO A 42 3.57 -7.36 -10.66
N LEU A 43 2.44 -6.72 -10.37
CA LEU A 43 2.19 -6.16 -9.04
C LEU A 43 1.83 -7.28 -8.05
N THR A 44 1.05 -8.25 -8.50
CA THR A 44 0.72 -9.43 -7.70
C THR A 44 1.96 -10.25 -7.39
N LYS A 45 2.92 -10.35 -8.32
CA LYS A 45 4.22 -10.98 -8.09
C LYS A 45 5.01 -10.30 -6.97
N ILE A 46 4.93 -8.97 -6.84
CA ILE A 46 5.58 -8.21 -5.76
C ILE A 46 4.89 -8.49 -4.42
N VAL A 47 3.55 -8.46 -4.38
CA VAL A 47 2.79 -8.56 -3.14
C VAL A 47 2.69 -10.02 -2.65
N GLY A 48 2.54 -10.97 -3.57
CA GLY A 48 2.35 -12.39 -3.33
C GLY A 48 3.24 -13.25 -4.24
N PRO A 49 4.58 -13.22 -4.11
CA PRO A 49 5.48 -14.01 -4.95
C PRO A 49 5.23 -15.52 -4.84
N GLU A 50 4.70 -15.96 -3.68
CA GLU A 50 4.31 -17.33 -3.42
C GLU A 50 3.22 -17.85 -4.38
N PHE A 51 2.43 -16.95 -4.97
CA PHE A 51 1.44 -17.29 -5.98
C PHE A 51 2.06 -17.92 -7.24
N PHE A 52 3.35 -17.63 -7.50
CA PHE A 52 4.07 -18.08 -8.69
C PHE A 52 5.31 -18.93 -8.37
N ALA A 53 5.52 -19.31 -7.11
CA ALA A 53 6.69 -20.05 -6.70
C ALA A 53 6.62 -21.52 -7.17
N PRO A 54 7.67 -22.05 -7.85
CA PRO A 54 7.72 -23.46 -8.20
C PRO A 54 7.82 -24.30 -6.92
N GLY A 55 6.82 -25.15 -6.66
CA GLY A 55 6.73 -25.99 -5.45
C GLY A 55 5.48 -25.78 -4.61
N ASN A 56 4.65 -24.77 -4.91
CA ASN A 56 3.37 -24.55 -4.23
C ASN A 56 2.21 -25.41 -4.79
N SER A 57 2.53 -26.52 -5.46
CA SER A 57 1.57 -27.47 -6.02
C SER A 57 0.67 -28.15 -4.97
N GLY A 58 1.05 -28.11 -3.69
CA GLY A 58 0.23 -28.59 -2.57
C GLY A 58 -0.74 -27.56 -1.97
N THR A 59 -0.60 -26.27 -2.30
CA THR A 59 -1.38 -25.18 -1.70
C THR A 59 -2.57 -24.86 -2.60
N LYS A 60 -3.79 -24.83 -2.03
CA LYS A 60 -4.99 -24.54 -2.83
C LYS A 60 -4.89 -23.13 -3.45
N PRO A 61 -5.22 -22.93 -4.73
CA PRO A 61 -5.17 -21.62 -5.38
C PRO A 61 -5.93 -20.52 -4.62
N ALA A 62 -7.05 -20.88 -4.00
CA ALA A 62 -7.85 -19.98 -3.17
C ALA A 62 -7.12 -19.47 -1.92
N GLU A 63 -6.25 -20.30 -1.33
CA GLU A 63 -5.49 -19.94 -0.13
C GLU A 63 -4.36 -18.97 -0.44
N LEU A 64 -3.66 -19.19 -1.57
CA LEU A 64 -2.67 -18.27 -2.11
C LEU A 64 -3.30 -16.93 -2.52
N ALA A 65 -4.48 -16.96 -3.15
CA ALA A 65 -5.23 -15.76 -3.49
C ALA A 65 -5.64 -14.98 -2.23
N ARG A 66 -6.14 -15.67 -1.19
CA ARG A 66 -6.51 -15.06 0.08
C ARG A 66 -5.30 -14.45 0.81
N LYS A 67 -4.15 -15.14 0.81
CA LYS A 67 -2.90 -14.62 1.40
C LYS A 67 -2.44 -13.36 0.68
N THR A 68 -2.50 -13.35 -0.65
CA THR A 68 -2.16 -12.19 -1.49
C THR A 68 -3.12 -11.03 -1.24
N PHE A 69 -4.44 -11.30 -1.23
CA PHE A 69 -5.46 -10.30 -0.93
C PHE A 69 -5.26 -9.68 0.46
N ASN A 70 -4.98 -10.49 1.49
CA ASN A 70 -4.71 -9.98 2.83
C ASN A 70 -3.50 -9.03 2.84
N ARG A 71 -2.44 -9.33 2.10
CA ARG A 71 -1.28 -8.43 1.98
C ARG A 71 -1.66 -7.13 1.29
N ILE A 72 -2.42 -7.18 0.19
CA ILE A 72 -2.92 -5.99 -0.50
C ILE A 72 -3.75 -5.13 0.47
N TYR A 73 -4.63 -5.76 1.25
CA TYR A 73 -5.46 -5.07 2.24
C TYR A 73 -4.61 -4.38 3.33
N THR A 74 -3.59 -5.06 3.87
CA THR A 74 -2.68 -4.46 4.86
C THR A 74 -1.90 -3.28 4.27
N ILE A 75 -1.41 -3.40 3.03
CA ILE A 75 -0.70 -2.32 2.33
C ILE A 75 -1.64 -1.11 2.13
N ALA A 76 -2.86 -1.35 1.65
CA ALA A 76 -3.87 -0.31 1.50
C ALA A 76 -4.18 0.40 2.83
N GLY A 77 -4.39 -0.37 3.90
CA GLY A 77 -4.61 0.16 5.25
C GLY A 77 -3.46 1.05 5.72
N GLY A 78 -2.21 0.63 5.51
CA GLY A 78 -1.02 1.44 5.80
C GLY A 78 -0.98 2.73 4.98
N GLY A 79 -1.40 2.70 3.72
CA GLY A 79 -1.56 3.87 2.85
C GLY A 79 -2.60 4.87 3.40
N VAL A 80 -3.78 4.38 3.82
CA VAL A 80 -4.82 5.22 4.46
C VAL A 80 -4.29 5.89 5.73
N VAL A 81 -3.69 5.11 6.63
CA VAL A 81 -3.14 5.64 7.90
C VAL A 81 -2.09 6.70 7.63
N SER A 82 -1.19 6.45 6.67
CA SER A 82 -0.17 7.42 6.27
C SER A 82 -0.80 8.71 5.73
N ALA A 83 -1.80 8.60 4.84
CA ALA A 83 -2.49 9.77 4.30
C ALA A 83 -3.17 10.60 5.41
N ILE A 84 -3.88 9.94 6.34
CA ILE A 84 -4.51 10.61 7.49
C ILE A 84 -3.46 11.32 8.35
N LEU A 85 -2.35 10.65 8.67
CA LEU A 85 -1.28 11.22 9.47
C LEU A 85 -0.64 12.44 8.78
N GLY A 86 -0.43 12.37 7.47
CA GLY A 86 0.05 13.50 6.67
C GLY A 86 -0.88 14.71 6.73
N VAL A 87 -2.20 14.50 6.64
CA VAL A 87 -3.21 15.56 6.79
C VAL A 87 -3.15 16.17 8.19
N LEU A 88 -3.05 15.34 9.24
CA LEU A 88 -2.93 15.83 10.63
C LEU A 88 -1.70 16.72 10.83
N ILE A 89 -0.55 16.34 10.25
CA ILE A 89 0.68 17.15 10.31
C ILE A 89 0.52 18.52 9.63
N ILE A 90 -0.29 18.60 8.56
CA ILE A 90 -0.56 19.86 7.85
C ILE A 90 -1.57 20.71 8.63
N ALA A 91 -2.64 20.09 9.11
CA ALA A 91 -3.81 20.75 9.68
C ALA A 91 -3.60 21.22 11.13
N VAL A 92 -2.76 20.53 11.91
CA VAL A 92 -2.50 20.92 13.30
C VAL A 92 -1.61 22.19 13.31
N PRO A 93 -2.11 23.31 13.85
CA PRO A 93 -1.30 24.52 13.97
C PRO A 93 -0.15 24.25 14.93
N GLN A 94 1.08 24.32 14.41
CA GLN A 94 2.26 24.22 15.25
C GLN A 94 2.33 25.50 16.07
N SER A 95 1.95 25.42 17.35
CA SER A 95 2.26 26.48 18.31
C SER A 95 3.75 26.78 18.18
N ARG A 96 4.07 27.95 17.62
CA ARG A 96 5.43 28.48 17.63
C ARG A 96 5.83 28.48 19.10
N ARG A 97 6.72 27.56 19.49
CA ARG A 97 7.49 27.72 20.72
C ARG A 97 8.38 28.93 20.47
N LYS A 98 7.82 30.11 20.71
CA LYS A 98 8.53 31.40 20.75
C LYS A 98 9.51 31.25 21.90
N ASN A 99 10.71 30.78 21.59
CA ASN A 99 11.80 30.83 22.53
C ASN A 99 12.10 32.33 22.69
N ASN A 100 11.62 32.91 23.79
CA ASN A 100 12.00 34.25 24.22
C ASN A 100 13.50 34.19 24.54
N SER A 101 14.33 34.41 23.53
CA SER A 101 15.67 34.94 23.74
C SER A 101 15.48 36.38 24.22
N ALA A 102 15.39 36.56 25.54
CA ALA A 102 15.38 37.87 26.16
C ALA A 102 16.69 38.61 25.79
N PRO A 103 16.64 39.90 25.40
CA PRO A 103 17.84 40.70 25.27
C PRO A 103 18.37 41.01 26.68
N ARG A 104 19.67 40.79 26.90
CA ARG A 104 20.44 41.48 27.93
C ARG A 104 21.33 42.49 27.24
#